data_AF-A0A9X9YGR8-F1
#
_entry.id   AF-A0A9X9YGR8-F1
#
_cell.length_a   1.000
_cell.length_b   1.000
_cell.length_c   1.000
_cell.angle_alpha   90.00
_cell.angle_beta   90.00
_cell.angle_gamma   90.00
#
_symmetry.space_group_name_H-M   'P 1'
#
loop_
_entity.id
_entity.type
_entity.pdbx_description
1 polymer ?
#
loop_
_entity_poly.entity_id
_entity_poly.type
_entity_poly.pdbx_seq_one_letter_code
_entity_poly.pdbx_strand_id
1 'polypeptide(L)'
;MWKQINAARDVFRRHLRAILATAALVLAIPTPGHAAVEYEKICSVYGANFFYIPGTDTCVNAGQTVQSQFDLARQITRAATGTAMATSLVNPFLPDGTNYAISTHWAVFDGQHAAGVVGMIRIQGNLSLTMGIAFGLDRGSLTSTSNRTATEFGVALPAQSWSDVRALGRVGLQYSW
;
A
#
# COMPACT_ATOMS: atom_id res chain seq x y z
N MET A 1 -73.44 16.85 -8.77
CA MET A 1 -72.59 16.06 -7.84
C MET A 1 -72.17 14.69 -8.38
N TRP A 2 -73.02 13.95 -9.11
CA TRP A 2 -72.74 12.56 -9.57
C TRP A 2 -71.67 12.42 -10.69
N LYS A 3 -71.50 13.41 -11.57
CA LYS A 3 -70.48 13.38 -12.66
C LYS A 3 -69.04 13.40 -12.15
N GLN A 4 -68.77 14.06 -11.02
CA GLN A 4 -67.42 14.18 -10.43
C GLN A 4 -66.92 12.84 -9.82
N ILE A 5 -67.82 12.06 -9.24
CA ILE A 5 -67.51 10.78 -8.58
C ILE A 5 -67.15 9.69 -9.60
N ASN A 6 -67.81 9.68 -10.76
CA ASN A 6 -67.54 8.70 -11.82
C ASN A 6 -66.20 8.97 -12.52
N ALA A 7 -65.87 10.25 -12.75
CA ALA A 7 -64.58 10.65 -13.31
C ALA A 7 -63.40 10.26 -12.39
N ALA A 8 -63.52 10.48 -11.08
CA ALA A 8 -62.50 10.10 -10.10
C ALA A 8 -62.25 8.58 -10.06
N ARG A 9 -63.31 7.78 -10.19
CA ARG A 9 -63.24 6.31 -10.18
C ARG A 9 -62.63 5.72 -11.45
N ASP A 10 -62.79 6.38 -12.59
CA ASP A 10 -62.19 5.96 -13.86
C ASP A 10 -60.73 6.39 -13.96
N VAL A 11 -60.37 7.56 -13.43
CA VAL A 11 -58.99 8.00 -13.26
C VAL A 11 -58.24 7.04 -12.33
N PHE A 12 -58.82 6.71 -11.17
CA PHE A 12 -58.22 5.77 -10.22
C PHE A 12 -58.05 4.36 -10.82
N ARG A 13 -59.05 3.83 -11.55
CA ARG A 13 -58.92 2.53 -12.22
C ARG A 13 -57.88 2.52 -13.34
N ARG A 14 -57.69 3.62 -14.06
CA ARG A 14 -56.64 3.73 -15.09
C ARG A 14 -55.24 3.76 -14.47
N HIS A 15 -55.04 4.51 -13.39
CA HIS A 15 -53.77 4.52 -12.67
C HIS A 15 -53.45 3.19 -12.02
N LEU A 16 -54.43 2.53 -11.40
CA LEU A 16 -54.23 1.23 -10.76
C LEU A 16 -53.82 0.14 -11.75
N ARG A 17 -54.39 0.14 -12.97
CA ARG A 17 -54.00 -0.77 -14.05
C ARG A 17 -52.60 -0.48 -14.58
N ALA A 18 -52.23 0.80 -14.70
CA ALA A 18 -50.88 1.19 -15.12
C ALA A 18 -49.83 0.75 -14.10
N ILE A 19 -50.10 0.91 -12.80
CA ILE A 19 -49.22 0.47 -11.71
C ILE A 19 -49.09 -1.06 -11.68
N LEU A 20 -50.19 -1.79 -11.87
CA LEU A 20 -50.14 -3.26 -11.92
C LEU A 20 -49.39 -3.78 -13.16
N ALA A 21 -49.52 -3.10 -14.30
CA ALA A 21 -48.79 -3.47 -15.52
C ALA A 21 -47.28 -3.23 -15.39
N THR A 22 -46.87 -2.12 -14.76
CA THR A 22 -45.44 -1.86 -14.50
C THR A 22 -44.88 -2.78 -13.43
N ALA A 23 -45.63 -3.09 -12.38
CA ALA A 23 -45.21 -4.06 -11.36
C ALA A 23 -45.03 -5.47 -11.95
N ALA A 24 -45.94 -5.91 -12.84
CA ALA A 24 -45.80 -7.18 -13.54
C ALA A 24 -44.57 -7.23 -14.46
N LEU A 25 -44.26 -6.12 -15.14
CA LEU A 25 -43.06 -6.03 -15.98
C LEU A 25 -41.77 -6.11 -15.16
N VAL A 26 -41.72 -5.47 -13.98
CA VAL A 26 -40.57 -5.51 -13.07
C VAL A 26 -40.35 -6.91 -12.47
N LEU A 27 -41.43 -7.62 -12.15
CA LEU A 27 -41.35 -9.00 -11.64
C LEU A 27 -41.04 -10.03 -12.73
N ALA A 28 -41.29 -9.69 -14.00
CA ALA A 28 -40.99 -10.54 -15.16
C ALA A 28 -39.60 -10.27 -15.76
N ILE A 29 -38.81 -9.35 -15.19
CA ILE A 29 -37.40 -9.23 -15.57
C ILE A 29 -36.74 -10.55 -15.16
N PRO A 30 -36.24 -11.37 -16.10
CA PRO A 30 -35.45 -12.52 -15.73
C PRO A 30 -34.25 -11.98 -14.97
N THR A 31 -34.25 -12.16 -13.66
CA THR A 31 -33.02 -12.01 -12.90
C THR A 31 -32.06 -12.99 -13.57
N PRO A 32 -30.87 -12.56 -14.02
CA PRO A 32 -29.85 -13.52 -14.37
C PRO A 32 -29.65 -14.32 -13.09
N GLY A 33 -30.25 -15.52 -13.06
CA GLY A 33 -29.95 -16.54 -12.09
C GLY A 33 -28.46 -16.70 -12.25
N HIS A 34 -27.71 -16.14 -11.31
CA HIS A 34 -26.30 -16.38 -11.22
C HIS A 34 -26.25 -17.88 -11.02
N ALA A 35 -25.94 -18.62 -12.09
CA ALA A 35 -25.54 -20.00 -11.95
C ALA A 35 -24.50 -19.98 -10.83
N ALA A 36 -24.67 -20.84 -9.83
CA ALA A 36 -23.69 -21.01 -8.80
C ALA A 36 -22.39 -21.43 -9.52
N VAL A 37 -21.56 -20.44 -9.85
CA VAL A 37 -20.23 -20.69 -10.36
C VAL A 37 -19.54 -21.34 -9.17
N GLU A 38 -19.08 -22.57 -9.33
CA GLU A 38 -18.19 -23.20 -8.36
C GLU A 38 -16.93 -22.33 -8.32
N TYR A 39 -16.89 -21.38 -7.38
CA TYR A 39 -15.88 -20.32 -7.30
C TYR A 39 -14.51 -20.82 -6.84
N GLU A 40 -14.34 -22.12 -6.70
CA GLU A 40 -13.13 -22.69 -6.13
C GLU A 40 -12.82 -24.03 -6.77
N LYS A 41 -12.45 -23.99 -8.04
CA LYS A 41 -11.74 -25.11 -8.63
C LYS A 41 -10.33 -25.11 -8.05
N ILE A 42 -10.00 -26.13 -7.28
CA ILE A 42 -8.63 -26.41 -6.85
C ILE A 42 -7.87 -26.87 -8.09
N CYS A 43 -6.80 -26.15 -8.45
CA CYS A 43 -5.94 -26.56 -9.55
C CYS A 43 -5.03 -27.69 -9.07
N SER A 44 -5.41 -28.94 -9.36
CA SER A 44 -4.65 -30.13 -8.97
C SER A 44 -3.35 -30.34 -9.78
N VAL A 45 -3.15 -29.58 -10.87
CA VAL A 45 -1.98 -29.70 -11.77
C VAL A 45 -0.67 -29.38 -11.04
N TYR A 46 -0.69 -28.44 -10.09
CA TYR A 46 0.51 -27.93 -9.40
C TYR A 46 0.55 -28.22 -7.89
N GLY A 47 -0.47 -28.90 -7.34
CA GLY A 47 -0.54 -29.28 -5.92
C GLY A 47 -1.36 -28.32 -5.04
N ALA A 48 -1.23 -28.44 -3.72
CA ALA A 48 -1.97 -27.63 -2.75
C ALA A 48 -1.62 -26.12 -2.86
N ASN A 49 -2.55 -25.23 -2.46
CA ASN A 49 -2.48 -23.76 -2.56
C ASN A 49 -2.67 -23.13 -3.96
N PHE A 50 -3.07 -23.89 -4.99
CA PHE A 50 -3.39 -23.31 -6.30
C PHE A 50 -4.91 -23.23 -6.53
N PHE A 51 -5.39 -22.03 -6.89
CA PHE A 51 -6.78 -21.78 -7.27
C PHE A 51 -6.86 -21.21 -8.69
N TYR A 52 -7.99 -21.42 -9.35
CA TYR A 52 -8.26 -20.84 -10.67
C TYR A 52 -8.81 -19.42 -10.56
N ILE A 53 -8.34 -18.51 -11.44
CA ILE A 53 -8.97 -17.19 -11.59
C ILE A 53 -10.33 -17.38 -12.30
N PRO A 54 -11.45 -16.91 -11.73
CA PRO A 54 -12.79 -17.12 -12.32
C PRO A 54 -12.86 -16.56 -13.74
N GLY A 55 -13.30 -17.41 -14.68
CA GLY A 55 -13.36 -17.07 -16.11
C GLY A 55 -12.10 -17.41 -16.91
N THR A 56 -11.07 -18.02 -16.30
CA THR A 56 -9.86 -18.48 -17.01
C THR A 56 -9.35 -19.81 -16.47
N ASP A 57 -8.62 -20.57 -17.29
CA ASP A 57 -7.90 -21.78 -16.86
C ASP A 57 -6.50 -21.47 -16.31
N THR A 58 -6.32 -20.29 -15.71
CA THR A 58 -5.03 -19.89 -15.11
C THR A 58 -4.95 -20.31 -13.64
N CYS A 59 -3.89 -21.02 -13.27
CA CYS A 59 -3.64 -21.46 -11.89
C CYS A 59 -2.72 -20.48 -11.16
N VAL A 60 -3.17 -19.95 -10.02
CA VAL A 60 -2.41 -19.00 -9.19
C VAL A 60 -2.20 -19.56 -7.79
N ASN A 61 -1.01 -19.33 -7.22
CA ASN A 61 -0.63 -19.82 -5.89
C ASN A 61 -1.00 -18.80 -4.80
N ALA A 62 -1.91 -19.18 -3.89
CA ALA A 62 -2.33 -18.35 -2.75
C ALA A 62 -1.19 -18.06 -1.75
N GLY A 63 -0.22 -18.97 -1.62
CA GLY A 63 0.94 -18.82 -0.74
C GLY A 63 1.94 -17.75 -1.19
N GLN A 64 1.97 -17.40 -2.49
CA GLN A 64 2.86 -16.35 -2.99
C GLN A 64 2.41 -14.94 -2.59
N THR A 65 1.13 -14.74 -2.33
CA THR A 65 0.58 -13.43 -1.94
C THR A 65 1.15 -12.94 -0.61
N VAL A 66 1.29 -13.83 0.38
CA VAL A 66 1.79 -13.47 1.71
C VAL A 66 3.27 -13.06 1.66
N GLN A 67 4.10 -13.81 0.92
CA GLN A 67 5.52 -13.47 0.75
C GLN A 67 5.69 -12.15 -0.02
N SER A 68 4.92 -11.97 -1.09
CA SER A 68 4.94 -10.73 -1.89
C SER A 68 4.55 -9.51 -1.06
N GLN A 69 3.56 -9.63 -0.17
CA GLN A 69 3.19 -8.55 0.76
C GLN A 69 4.29 -8.23 1.76
N PHE A 70 4.98 -9.26 2.28
CA PHE A 70 6.10 -9.09 3.19
C PHE A 70 7.28 -8.34 2.57
N ASP A 71 7.67 -8.76 1.37
CA ASP A 71 8.76 -8.12 0.63
C ASP A 71 8.42 -6.67 0.27
N LEU A 72 7.19 -6.41 -0.18
CA LEU A 72 6.74 -5.06 -0.51
C LEU A 72 6.78 -4.13 0.72
N ALA A 73 6.26 -4.58 1.85
CA ALA A 73 6.26 -3.77 3.06
C ALA A 73 7.68 -3.49 3.59
N ARG A 74 8.58 -4.49 3.51
CA ARG A 74 10.01 -4.27 3.81
C ARG A 74 10.65 -3.29 2.85
N GLN A 75 10.27 -3.29 1.57
CA GLN A 75 10.79 -2.29 0.62
C GLN A 75 10.31 -0.88 0.95
N ILE A 76 9.06 -0.71 1.40
CA ILE A 76 8.53 0.58 1.82
C ILE A 76 9.28 1.11 3.04
N THR A 77 9.44 0.31 4.10
CA THR A 77 10.17 0.76 5.29
C THR A 77 11.65 0.99 4.99
N ARG A 78 12.26 0.19 4.10
CA ARG A 78 13.62 0.43 3.58
C ARG A 78 13.75 1.80 2.92
N ALA A 79 12.81 2.14 2.05
CA ALA A 79 12.79 3.44 1.39
C ALA A 79 12.64 4.57 2.41
N ALA A 80 11.74 4.41 3.38
CA ALA A 80 11.53 5.36 4.47
C ALA A 80 12.77 5.53 5.37
N THR A 81 13.47 4.46 5.75
CA THR A 81 14.75 4.55 6.47
C THR A 81 15.81 5.21 5.59
N GLY A 82 15.80 4.95 4.28
CA GLY A 82 16.68 5.59 3.29
C GLY A 82 16.52 7.11 3.24
N THR A 83 15.27 7.60 3.21
CA THR A 83 14.98 9.04 3.23
C THR A 83 15.34 9.67 4.59
N ALA A 84 15.07 9.00 5.71
CA ALA A 84 15.53 9.46 7.03
C ALA A 84 17.07 9.58 7.07
N MET A 85 17.81 8.57 6.60
CA MET A 85 19.27 8.62 6.56
C MET A 85 19.78 9.76 5.67
N ALA A 86 19.21 9.95 4.47
CA ALA A 86 19.60 11.02 3.57
C ALA A 86 19.35 12.41 4.16
N THR A 87 18.21 12.61 4.83
CA THR A 87 17.87 13.90 5.46
C THR A 87 18.69 14.17 6.73
N SER A 88 19.23 13.15 7.39
CA SER A 88 20.19 13.32 8.49
C SER A 88 21.60 13.73 8.04
N LEU A 89 21.91 13.67 6.74
CA LEU A 89 23.22 14.03 6.20
C LEU A 89 23.26 15.49 5.75
N VAL A 90 23.12 16.39 6.70
CA VAL A 90 23.17 17.85 6.45
C VAL A 90 24.60 18.35 6.53
N ASN A 91 25.05 19.08 5.51
CA ASN A 91 26.38 19.68 5.47
C ASN A 91 26.54 20.73 6.59
N PRO A 92 27.65 20.73 7.34
CA PRO A 92 27.93 21.80 8.28
C PRO A 92 28.25 23.10 7.52
N PHE A 93 27.90 24.23 8.14
CA PHE A 93 28.39 25.53 7.70
C PHE A 93 29.87 25.69 8.09
N LEU A 94 30.70 26.17 7.17
CA LEU A 94 32.14 26.36 7.38
C LEU A 94 32.46 27.86 7.46
N PRO A 95 32.70 28.42 8.67
CA PRO A 95 33.05 29.82 8.84
C PRO A 95 34.41 30.17 8.22
N ASP A 96 34.59 31.44 7.88
CA ASP A 96 35.87 31.95 7.40
C ASP A 96 36.97 31.76 8.45
N GLY A 97 38.13 31.27 8.00
CA GLY A 97 39.27 30.96 8.87
C GLY A 97 39.27 29.55 9.49
N THR A 98 38.23 28.74 9.26
CA THR A 98 38.19 27.33 9.74
C THR A 98 38.40 26.35 8.59
N ASN A 99 39.24 25.33 8.81
CA ASN A 99 39.58 24.32 7.77
C ASN A 99 38.70 23.07 7.81
N TYR A 100 37.92 22.87 8.88
CA TYR A 100 37.02 21.73 8.99
C TYR A 100 35.78 22.08 9.81
N ALA A 101 34.67 21.39 9.53
CA ALA A 101 33.46 21.46 10.32
C ALA A 101 32.81 20.08 10.39
N ILE A 102 32.12 19.79 11.48
CA ILE A 102 31.42 18.52 11.70
C ILE A 102 30.01 18.86 12.17
N SER A 103 29.03 18.20 11.58
CA SER A 103 27.63 18.26 12.01
C SER A 103 27.10 16.87 12.30
N THR A 104 26.19 16.80 13.26
CA THR A 104 25.46 15.59 13.63
C THR A 104 23.98 15.90 13.59
N HIS A 105 23.18 15.06 12.95
CA HIS A 105 21.74 15.27 12.89
C HIS A 105 21.00 13.97 13.14
N TRP A 106 19.79 14.10 13.69
CA TRP A 106 18.81 13.05 13.75
C TRP A 106 17.68 13.40 12.78
N ALA A 107 17.11 12.38 12.15
CA ALA A 107 15.99 12.54 11.24
C ALA A 107 14.98 11.41 11.47
N VAL A 108 13.71 11.72 11.23
CA VAL A 108 12.62 10.76 11.30
C VAL A 108 11.78 10.89 10.05
N PHE A 109 11.48 9.75 9.45
CA PHE A 109 10.59 9.67 8.30
C PHE A 109 9.71 8.44 8.41
N ASP A 110 8.40 8.62 8.37
CA ASP A 110 7.41 7.53 8.44
C ASP A 110 7.64 6.57 9.64
N GLY A 111 7.97 7.12 10.81
CA GLY A 111 8.29 6.37 12.02
C GLY A 111 9.67 5.68 12.03
N GLN A 112 10.43 5.76 10.93
CA GLN A 112 11.81 5.30 10.87
C GLN A 112 12.74 6.40 11.41
N HIS A 113 13.73 6.00 12.20
CA HIS A 113 14.68 6.93 12.82
C HIS A 113 16.07 6.73 12.20
N ALA A 114 16.75 7.83 11.90
CA ALA A 114 18.13 7.83 11.46
C ALA A 114 18.97 8.90 12.16
N ALA A 115 20.26 8.63 12.29
CA ALA A 115 21.23 9.58 12.81
C ALA A 115 22.44 9.62 11.87
N GLY A 116 22.87 10.82 11.52
CA GLY A 116 23.95 11.08 10.58
C GLY A 116 25.03 11.96 11.17
N VAL A 117 26.26 11.71 10.74
CA VAL A 117 27.43 12.56 10.96
C VAL A 117 27.94 12.99 9.59
N VAL A 118 28.23 14.28 9.45
CA VAL A 118 28.82 14.85 8.24
C VAL A 118 30.02 15.69 8.64
N GLY A 119 31.16 15.41 8.05
CA GLY A 119 32.36 16.24 8.10
C GLY A 119 32.53 17.01 6.80
N MET A 120 33.04 18.22 6.89
CA MET A 120 33.50 19.01 5.76
C MET A 120 34.94 19.47 6.04
N ILE A 121 35.80 19.42 5.02
CA ILE A 121 37.16 19.95 5.07
C ILE A 121 37.42 20.86 3.88
N ARG A 122 38.13 21.97 4.08
CA ARG A 122 38.58 22.86 3.00
C ARG A 122 39.87 22.31 2.39
N ILE A 123 39.86 22.01 1.09
CA ILE A 123 41.04 21.51 0.37
C ILE A 123 41.91 22.70 -0.07
N GLN A 124 41.34 23.64 -0.82
CA GLN A 124 42.08 24.78 -1.37
C GLN A 124 41.14 25.94 -1.70
N GLY A 125 41.44 27.12 -1.16
CA GLY A 125 40.64 28.33 -1.39
C GLY A 125 39.18 28.12 -1.01
N ASN A 126 38.31 28.06 -2.03
CA ASN A 126 36.87 27.91 -1.87
C ASN A 126 36.36 26.47 -2.16
N LEU A 127 37.27 25.52 -2.41
CA LEU A 127 36.94 24.11 -2.60
C LEU A 127 36.91 23.38 -1.24
N SER A 128 35.76 22.80 -0.90
CA SER A 128 35.57 21.94 0.26
C SER A 128 35.09 20.54 -0.12
N LEU A 129 35.56 19.54 0.61
CA LEU A 129 35.14 18.15 0.54
C LEU A 129 34.21 17.86 1.71
N THR A 130 33.06 17.27 1.42
CA THR A 130 32.12 16.77 2.41
C THR A 130 32.10 15.25 2.38
N MET A 131 32.12 14.64 3.55
CA MET A 131 31.90 13.21 3.74
C MET A 131 30.94 13.02 4.91
N GLY A 132 29.98 12.10 4.78
CA GLY A 132 29.08 11.78 5.86
C GLY A 132 28.63 10.34 5.83
N ILE A 133 28.27 9.85 7.00
CA ILE A 133 27.70 8.53 7.23
C ILE A 133 26.46 8.67 8.10
N ALA A 134 25.39 7.99 7.73
CA ALA A 134 24.17 7.90 8.52
C ALA A 134 23.83 6.45 8.81
N PHE A 135 23.26 6.24 10.00
CA PHE A 135 22.74 4.97 10.46
C PHE A 135 21.24 5.10 10.68
N GLY A 136 20.47 4.19 10.08
CA GLY A 136 19.01 4.16 10.18
C GLY A 136 18.52 2.87 10.81
N LEU A 137 17.48 2.98 11.63
CA LEU A 137 16.71 1.84 12.12
C LEU A 137 15.53 1.62 11.18
N ASP A 138 15.45 0.43 10.62
CA ASP A 138 14.35 -0.04 9.78
C ASP A 138 13.51 -1.02 10.61
N ARG A 139 12.37 -0.55 11.12
CA ARG A 139 11.43 -1.35 11.90
C ARG A 139 10.08 -1.39 11.23
N GLY A 140 9.51 -2.58 11.16
CA GLY A 140 8.15 -2.77 10.69
C GLY A 140 7.58 -4.07 11.22
N SER A 141 6.26 -4.15 11.16
CA SER A 141 5.52 -5.37 11.48
C SER A 141 4.38 -5.50 10.49
N LEU A 142 4.20 -6.71 10.00
CA LEU A 142 3.06 -7.08 9.21
C LEU A 142 2.22 -8.06 10.00
N THR A 143 1.14 -7.53 10.55
CA THR A 143 0.00 -8.33 11.00
C THR A 143 -0.82 -8.71 9.77
N SER A 144 -0.31 -9.62 8.93
CA SER A 144 -1.11 -10.18 7.84
C SER A 144 -2.19 -11.06 8.47
N THR A 145 -3.34 -10.46 8.73
CA THR A 145 -4.57 -11.21 8.96
C THR A 145 -5.06 -11.62 7.58
N SER A 146 -5.36 -12.91 7.42
CA SER A 146 -6.21 -13.47 6.37
C SER A 146 -5.50 -14.08 5.14
N ASN A 147 -5.20 -15.38 5.23
CA ASN A 147 -5.57 -16.30 4.14
C ASN A 147 -7.07 -16.66 4.27
N ARG A 148 -7.97 -15.68 4.43
CA ARG A 148 -9.41 -15.89 4.21
C ARG A 148 -9.75 -15.42 2.81
N THR A 149 -9.19 -16.12 1.83
CA THR A 149 -9.90 -16.38 0.58
C THR A 149 -9.34 -17.69 0.04
N ALA A 150 -9.81 -18.79 0.63
CA ALA A 150 -10.09 -19.98 -0.15
C ALA A 150 -10.80 -21.03 0.72
N THR A 151 -10.08 -21.74 1.59
CA THR A 151 -10.67 -22.82 2.37
C THR A 151 -10.79 -22.44 3.85
N GLU A 152 -12.02 -22.47 4.33
CA GLU A 152 -12.45 -22.37 5.73
C GLU A 152 -11.43 -23.05 6.70
N PHE A 153 -11.20 -22.43 7.87
CA PHE A 153 -10.18 -22.77 8.88
C PHE A 153 -8.75 -22.23 8.66
N GLY A 154 -8.61 -20.91 8.45
CA GLY A 154 -7.30 -20.25 8.51
C GLY A 154 -6.77 -20.12 9.95
N VAL A 155 -5.69 -20.84 10.28
CA VAL A 155 -4.84 -20.52 11.43
C VAL A 155 -4.15 -19.17 11.19
N ALA A 156 -4.15 -18.29 12.19
CA ALA A 156 -3.45 -17.01 12.11
C ALA A 156 -1.96 -17.25 11.89
N LEU A 157 -1.42 -16.84 10.73
CA LEU A 157 0.02 -16.85 10.52
C LEU A 157 0.67 -15.81 11.44
N PRO A 158 1.87 -16.10 12.01
CA PRO A 158 2.53 -15.20 12.94
C PRO A 158 2.88 -13.88 12.26
N ALA A 159 2.54 -12.77 12.93
CA ALA A 159 2.94 -11.43 12.52
C ALA A 159 4.46 -11.40 12.28
N GLN A 160 4.86 -11.12 11.04
CA GLN A 160 6.27 -11.03 10.70
C GLN A 160 6.73 -9.62 11.04
N SER A 161 7.63 -9.48 12.00
CA SER A 161 8.26 -8.22 12.35
C SER A 161 9.73 -8.24 11.99
N TRP A 162 10.27 -7.06 11.71
CA TRP A 162 11.69 -6.91 11.43
C TRP A 162 12.27 -5.68 12.12
N SER A 163 13.57 -5.77 12.36
CA SER A 163 14.39 -4.69 12.86
C SER A 163 15.78 -4.82 12.26
N ASP A 164 16.08 -4.01 11.27
CA ASP A 164 17.40 -3.97 10.62
C ASP A 164 18.09 -2.64 10.95
N VAL A 165 19.41 -2.64 11.05
CA VAL A 165 20.23 -1.42 11.05
C VAL A 165 20.82 -1.25 9.66
N ARG A 166 20.69 -0.05 9.11
CA ARG A 166 21.21 0.31 7.78
C ARG A 166 22.21 1.44 7.91
N ALA A 167 23.13 1.50 6.96
CA ALA A 167 24.09 2.59 6.85
C ALA A 167 24.03 3.19 5.45
N LEU A 168 24.18 4.51 5.37
CA LEU A 168 24.25 5.27 4.12
C LEU A 168 25.42 6.24 4.18
N GLY A 169 26.30 6.18 3.19
CA GLY A 169 27.40 7.12 3.02
C GLY A 169 27.10 8.17 1.97
N ARG A 170 27.57 9.40 2.18
CA ARG A 170 27.54 10.49 1.19
C ARG A 170 28.93 11.11 1.11
N VAL A 171 29.41 11.34 -0.11
CA VAL A 171 30.61 12.13 -0.39
C VAL A 171 30.27 13.18 -1.43
N GLY A 172 30.82 14.39 -1.31
CA GLY A 172 30.59 15.46 -2.25
C GLY A 172 31.67 16.52 -2.20
N LEU A 173 31.83 17.24 -3.30
CA LEU A 173 32.66 18.44 -3.38
C LEU A 173 31.74 19.66 -3.43
N GLN A 174 32.12 20.73 -2.77
CA GLN A 174 31.43 22.00 -2.78
C GLN A 174 32.45 23.10 -3.12
N TYR A 175 32.07 23.97 -4.04
CA TYR A 175 32.88 25.10 -4.46
C TYR A 175 32.04 26.37 -4.29
N SER A 176 32.53 27.32 -3.50
CA SER A 176 31.90 28.65 -3.38
C SER A 176 32.58 29.61 -4.36
N TRP A 177 31.84 30.27 -5.23
CA TRP A 177 32.39 31.36 -6.05
C TRP A 177 32.46 32.67 -5.27
#